data_AF-A0AAE3R4B8-F1
#
_entry.id   AF-A0AAE3R4B8-F1
#
_cell.length_a   1.000
_cell.length_b   1.000
_cell.length_c   1.000
_cell.angle_alpha   90.00
_cell.angle_beta   90.00
_cell.angle_gamma   90.00
#
_symmetry.space_group_name_H-M   'P 1'
#
loop_
_entity.id
_entity.type
_entity.pdbx_description
1 polymer ?
#
loop_
_entity_poly.entity_id
_entity_poly.type
_entity_poly.pdbx_seq_one_letter_code
_entity_poly.pdbx_strand_id
1 'polypeptide(L)'
;MDWACDECLQNGKAIKGDPTKQLFCHAPPHFAYFDKEKECRVCKETFVFTKSEQQYWYDHLNFWVQATRIYCLKCQSAKKQQDRISQLLNNFDYLDIEKLKEVVALYLTQGNYEKAKYHLTRGKKLRQRDSLEYINLDSWINEIKKIEKGKISAS
;
A
#
# COMPACT_ATOMS: atom_id res chain seq x y z
N MET A 1 23.80 11.59 -12.13
CA MET A 1 24.10 12.91 -11.56
C MET A 1 23.16 13.87 -12.24
N ASP A 2 22.20 14.38 -11.50
CA ASP A 2 21.21 15.31 -12.04
C ASP A 2 21.58 16.73 -11.61
N TRP A 3 21.56 17.66 -12.55
CA TRP A 3 21.82 19.09 -12.36
C TRP A 3 20.71 19.90 -13.06
N ALA A 4 20.42 21.10 -12.55
CA ALA A 4 19.43 22.00 -13.11
C ALA A 4 20.00 23.41 -13.26
N CYS A 5 19.64 24.09 -14.36
CA CYS A 5 19.90 25.52 -14.51
C CYS A 5 19.00 26.36 -13.59
N ASP A 6 19.38 27.62 -13.38
CA ASP A 6 18.64 28.55 -12.53
C ASP A 6 17.18 28.70 -12.99
N GLU A 7 16.94 28.78 -14.30
CA GLU A 7 15.59 28.87 -14.86
C GLU A 7 14.73 27.64 -14.50
N CYS A 8 15.31 26.43 -14.55
CA CYS A 8 14.60 25.21 -14.18
C CYS A 8 14.22 25.18 -12.69
N LEU A 9 15.07 25.74 -11.83
CA LEU A 9 14.79 25.87 -10.40
C LEU A 9 13.73 26.96 -10.13
N GLN A 10 13.89 28.13 -10.75
CA GLN A 10 12.97 29.27 -10.59
C GLN A 10 11.56 28.95 -11.09
N ASN A 11 11.46 28.26 -12.23
CA ASN A 11 10.17 27.86 -12.80
C ASN A 11 9.60 26.56 -12.20
N GLY A 12 10.24 26.01 -11.15
CA GLY A 12 9.75 24.81 -10.46
C GLY A 12 9.77 23.54 -11.32
N LYS A 13 10.52 23.52 -12.43
CA LYS A 13 10.73 22.29 -13.24
C LYS A 13 11.58 21.30 -12.46
N ALA A 14 12.54 21.79 -11.67
CA ALA A 14 13.40 21.00 -10.80
C ALA A 14 13.36 21.50 -9.35
N ILE A 15 13.75 20.64 -8.42
CA ILE A 15 14.01 21.01 -7.02
C ILE A 15 15.50 20.85 -6.74
N LYS A 16 16.10 21.79 -6.02
CA LYS A 16 17.51 21.71 -5.62
C LYS A 16 17.70 20.58 -4.60
N GLY A 17 18.65 19.69 -4.85
CA GLY A 17 19.07 18.65 -3.90
C GLY A 17 20.18 19.14 -2.97
N ASP A 18 20.30 18.52 -1.80
CA ASP A 18 21.38 18.78 -0.85
C ASP A 18 22.34 17.59 -0.76
N PRO A 19 23.45 17.57 -1.53
CA PRO A 19 24.43 16.48 -1.51
C PRO A 19 24.98 16.14 -0.12
N THR A 20 24.98 17.09 0.83
CA THR A 20 25.49 16.86 2.19
C THR A 20 24.58 15.99 3.06
N LYS A 21 23.32 15.83 2.65
CA LYS A 21 22.32 15.00 3.35
C LYS A 21 22.11 13.63 2.72
N GLN A 22 22.70 13.37 1.55
CA GLN A 22 22.42 12.16 0.78
C GLN A 22 23.39 11.04 1.14
N LEU A 23 22.87 9.79 1.16
CA LEU A 23 23.72 8.60 1.25
C LEU A 23 24.14 8.13 -0.14
N PHE A 24 25.44 8.12 -0.40
CA PHE A 24 26.00 7.67 -1.67
C PHE A 24 27.40 7.07 -1.49
N CYS A 25 27.82 6.24 -2.45
CA CYS A 25 29.14 5.62 -2.46
C CYS A 25 29.72 5.66 -3.88
N HIS A 26 29.32 4.72 -4.74
CA HIS A 26 29.84 4.64 -6.12
C HIS A 26 29.09 5.54 -7.12
N ALA A 27 27.91 6.03 -6.75
CA ALA A 27 27.16 6.98 -7.56
C ALA A 27 27.32 8.39 -6.98
N PRO A 28 27.46 9.44 -7.81
CA PRO A 28 27.47 10.81 -7.31
C PRO A 28 26.10 11.20 -6.75
N PRO A 29 26.04 12.14 -5.80
CA PRO A 29 24.78 12.68 -5.30
C PRO A 29 24.01 13.43 -6.39
N HIS A 30 22.73 13.67 -6.13
CA HIS A 30 21.86 14.47 -6.98
C HIS A 30 21.93 15.94 -6.55
N PHE A 31 22.31 16.84 -7.47
CA PHE A 31 22.31 18.29 -7.21
C PHE A 31 20.93 18.91 -7.49
N ALA A 32 20.10 18.24 -8.28
CA ALA A 32 18.72 18.60 -8.53
C ALA A 32 17.84 17.36 -8.75
N TYR A 33 16.53 17.51 -8.57
CA TYR A 33 15.53 16.48 -8.78
C TYR A 33 14.53 16.91 -9.86
N PHE A 34 14.17 15.97 -10.72
CA PHE A 34 13.19 16.14 -11.80
C PHE A 34 12.13 15.05 -11.71
N ASP A 35 10.92 15.34 -12.17
CA ASP A 35 9.90 14.31 -12.30
C ASP A 35 10.38 13.21 -13.26
N LYS A 36 10.36 11.95 -12.80
CA LYS A 36 10.85 10.80 -13.57
C LYS A 36 9.73 9.83 -13.83
N GLU A 37 9.43 9.58 -15.10
CA GLU A 37 8.55 8.47 -15.47
C GLU A 37 9.20 7.13 -15.14
N LYS A 38 8.40 6.23 -14.56
CA LYS A 38 8.79 4.89 -14.13
C LYS A 38 7.70 3.91 -14.49
N GLU A 39 8.09 2.67 -14.79
CA GLU A 39 7.15 1.57 -14.98
C GLU A 39 6.94 0.83 -13.65
N CYS A 40 5.67 0.58 -13.28
CA CYS A 40 5.36 -0.23 -12.11
C CYS A 40 5.77 -1.69 -12.34
N ARG A 41 6.61 -2.25 -11.46
CA ARG A 41 7.07 -3.64 -11.57
C ARG A 41 5.94 -4.68 -11.56
N VAL A 42 4.79 -4.34 -10.96
CA VAL A 42 3.63 -5.26 -10.81
C VAL A 42 2.62 -5.07 -11.93
N CYS A 43 2.01 -3.88 -12.03
CA CYS A 43 0.92 -3.64 -12.97
C CYS A 43 1.36 -3.12 -14.33
N LYS A 44 2.67 -2.86 -14.53
CA LYS A 44 3.24 -2.36 -15.79
C LYS A 44 2.79 -0.98 -16.25
N GLU A 45 1.85 -0.36 -15.53
CA GLU A 45 1.47 1.04 -15.73
C GLU A 45 2.63 2.00 -15.43
N THR A 46 2.74 3.04 -16.26
CA THR A 46 3.64 4.16 -16.04
C THR A 46 3.14 5.04 -14.89
N PHE A 47 4.05 5.49 -14.05
CA PHE A 47 3.79 6.45 -12.98
C PHE A 47 4.96 7.42 -12.83
N VAL A 48 4.74 8.55 -12.16
CA VAL A 48 5.79 9.55 -11.94
C VAL A 48 6.39 9.35 -10.55
N PHE A 49 7.72 9.21 -10.49
CA PHE A 49 8.50 9.43 -9.27
C PHE A 49 8.84 10.91 -9.22
N THR A 50 8.08 11.65 -8.41
CA THR A 50 8.13 13.11 -8.46
C THR A 50 9.44 13.65 -7.90
N LYS A 51 9.81 14.86 -8.30
CA LYS A 51 10.98 15.56 -7.76
C LYS A 51 10.89 15.80 -6.25
N SER A 52 9.68 16.06 -5.74
CA SER A 52 9.45 16.23 -4.29
C SER A 52 9.58 14.93 -3.53
N GLU A 53 9.08 13.81 -4.08
CA GLU A 53 9.28 12.49 -3.48
C GLU A 53 10.78 12.11 -3.47
N GLN A 54 11.52 12.40 -4.55
CA GLN A 54 12.97 12.20 -4.59
C GLN A 54 13.70 12.98 -3.51
N GLN A 55 13.41 14.28 -3.36
CA GLN A 55 13.99 15.11 -2.30
C GLN A 55 13.70 14.51 -0.92
N TYR A 56 12.46 14.13 -0.64
CA TYR A 56 12.11 13.52 0.63
C TYR A 56 12.88 12.21 0.87
N TRP A 57 13.02 11.36 -0.16
CA TRP A 57 13.71 10.08 -0.05
C TRP A 57 15.19 10.25 0.27
N TYR A 58 15.89 11.10 -0.46
CA TYR A 58 17.33 11.19 -0.37
C TYR A 58 17.80 12.17 0.70
N ASP A 59 17.13 13.31 0.87
CA ASP A 59 17.58 14.37 1.79
C ASP A 59 16.98 14.21 3.21
N HIS A 60 15.86 13.48 3.38
CA HIS A 60 15.19 13.34 4.69
C HIS A 60 15.15 11.90 5.21
N LEU A 61 14.86 10.92 4.35
CA LEU A 61 14.83 9.51 4.74
C LEU A 61 16.20 8.83 4.62
N ASN A 62 17.21 9.52 4.10
CA ASN A 62 18.57 9.00 3.89
C ASN A 62 18.58 7.70 3.06
N PHE A 63 17.69 7.57 2.06
CA PHE A 63 17.82 6.48 1.11
C PHE A 63 19.08 6.65 0.26
N TRP A 64 19.70 5.54 -0.13
CA TRP A 64 20.80 5.55 -1.10
C TRP A 64 20.37 6.22 -2.40
N VAL A 65 21.21 7.06 -2.99
CA VAL A 65 20.90 7.81 -4.23
C VAL A 65 20.54 6.92 -5.43
N GLN A 66 20.92 5.64 -5.41
CA GLN A 66 20.53 4.64 -6.40
C GLN A 66 19.14 4.02 -6.15
N ALA A 67 18.57 4.19 -4.96
CA ALA A 67 17.23 3.72 -4.66
C ALA A 67 16.22 4.44 -5.56
N THR A 68 15.26 3.70 -6.10
CA THR A 68 14.19 4.24 -6.94
C THR A 68 12.85 3.65 -6.52
N ARG A 69 11.79 4.39 -6.81
CA ARG A 69 10.45 3.84 -6.73
C ARG A 69 10.24 2.78 -7.81
N ILE A 70 9.80 1.58 -7.41
CA ILE A 70 9.55 0.43 -8.30
C ILE A 70 8.06 0.03 -8.38
N TYR A 71 7.21 0.64 -7.55
CA TYR A 71 5.78 0.39 -7.51
C TYR A 71 5.02 1.72 -7.60
N CYS A 72 3.95 1.75 -8.41
CA CYS A 72 2.99 2.84 -8.36
C CYS A 72 2.29 2.88 -6.99
N LEU A 73 1.64 4.01 -6.65
CA LEU A 73 0.95 4.21 -5.37
C LEU A 73 -0.06 3.09 -5.06
N LYS A 74 -0.84 2.67 -6.06
CA LYS A 74 -1.83 1.60 -5.93
C LYS A 74 -1.18 0.27 -5.53
N CYS A 75 -0.16 -0.16 -6.27
CA CYS A 75 0.54 -1.41 -5.98
C CYS A 75 1.35 -1.35 -4.67
N GLN A 76 1.91 -0.19 -4.32
CA GLN A 76 2.59 0.02 -3.04
C GLN A 76 1.62 -0.12 -1.87
N SER A 77 0.41 0.46 -1.97
CA SER A 77 -0.63 0.31 -0.96
C SER A 77 -1.08 -1.15 -0.83
N ALA A 78 -1.33 -1.83 -1.94
CA ALA A 78 -1.70 -3.24 -1.95
C ALA A 78 -0.63 -4.13 -1.30
N LYS A 79 0.66 -3.85 -1.57
CA LYS A 79 1.78 -4.55 -0.92
C LYS A 79 1.81 -4.32 0.59
N LYS A 80 1.65 -3.07 1.05
CA LYS A 80 1.57 -2.76 2.50
C LYS A 80 0.41 -3.47 3.18
N GLN A 81 -0.76 -3.51 2.54
CA GLN A 81 -1.92 -4.24 3.05
C GLN A 81 -1.64 -5.74 3.14
N GLN A 82 -1.01 -6.32 2.12
CA GLN A 82 -0.63 -7.74 2.14
C GLN A 82 0.36 -8.05 3.26
N ASP A 83 1.35 -7.18 3.47
CA ASP A 83 2.32 -7.34 4.56
C ASP A 83 1.64 -7.23 5.93
N ARG A 84 0.68 -6.29 6.08
CA ARG A 84 -0.14 -6.16 7.29
C ARG A 84 -1.01 -7.39 7.55
N ILE A 85 -1.65 -7.93 6.51
CA ILE A 85 -2.41 -9.19 6.60
C ILE A 85 -1.49 -10.31 7.08
N SER A 86 -0.31 -10.46 6.48
CA SER A 86 0.65 -11.49 6.87
C SER A 86 1.12 -11.34 8.32
N GLN A 87 1.35 -10.11 8.80
CA GLN A 87 1.68 -9.84 10.20
C GLN A 87 0.54 -10.19 11.15
N LEU A 88 -0.69 -9.78 10.83
CA LEU A 88 -1.87 -10.08 11.64
C LEU A 88 -2.11 -11.59 11.70
N LEU A 89 -2.01 -12.28 10.56
CA LEU A 89 -2.28 -13.70 10.48
C LEU A 89 -1.22 -14.59 11.16
N ASN A 90 -0.06 -14.02 11.51
CA ASN A 90 0.94 -14.72 12.30
C ASN A 90 0.43 -14.93 13.74
N ASN A 91 0.23 -16.18 14.15
CA ASN A 91 -0.38 -16.55 15.44
C ASN A 91 -1.76 -15.93 15.68
N PHE A 92 -2.60 -15.95 14.63
CA PHE A 92 -3.91 -15.29 14.66
C PHE A 92 -4.90 -15.93 15.63
N ASP A 93 -5.44 -15.12 16.53
CA ASP A 93 -6.57 -15.49 17.39
C ASP A 93 -7.88 -15.00 16.78
N TYR A 94 -8.78 -15.94 16.47
CA TYR A 94 -10.10 -15.66 15.91
C TYR A 94 -11.13 -15.18 16.94
N LEU A 95 -10.81 -15.25 18.24
CA LEU A 95 -11.61 -14.66 19.30
C LEU A 95 -11.33 -13.16 19.46
N ASP A 96 -10.15 -12.69 19.06
CA ASP A 96 -9.82 -11.26 18.97
C ASP A 96 -10.62 -10.59 17.84
N ILE A 97 -11.76 -10.02 18.20
CA ILE A 97 -12.71 -9.45 17.24
C ILE A 97 -12.14 -8.25 16.49
N GLU A 98 -11.28 -7.46 17.12
CA GLU A 98 -10.70 -6.27 16.48
C GLU A 98 -9.70 -6.66 15.40
N LYS A 99 -8.83 -7.64 15.67
CA LYS A 99 -7.95 -8.19 14.64
C LYS A 99 -8.73 -8.90 13.53
N LEU A 100 -9.82 -9.59 13.87
CA LEU A 100 -10.72 -10.20 12.88
C LEU A 100 -11.35 -9.15 11.96
N LYS A 101 -11.88 -8.06 12.52
CA LYS A 101 -12.40 -6.94 11.73
C LYS A 101 -11.32 -6.35 10.82
N GLU A 102 -10.12 -6.14 11.34
CA GLU A 102 -9.01 -5.56 10.57
C GLU A 102 -8.63 -6.45 9.37
N VAL A 103 -8.42 -7.75 9.59
CA VAL A 103 -8.10 -8.70 8.50
C VAL A 103 -9.19 -8.73 7.44
N VAL A 104 -10.46 -8.76 7.87
CA VAL A 104 -11.61 -8.79 6.96
C VAL A 104 -11.69 -7.50 6.15
N ALA A 105 -11.54 -6.34 6.78
CA ALA A 105 -11.52 -5.05 6.11
C ALA A 105 -10.41 -4.97 5.06
N LEU A 106 -9.19 -5.43 5.40
CA LEU A 106 -8.08 -5.46 4.45
C LEU A 106 -8.39 -6.32 3.22
N TYR A 107 -8.94 -7.52 3.40
CA TYR A 107 -9.37 -8.35 2.26
C TYR A 107 -10.48 -7.71 1.42
N LEU A 108 -11.46 -7.06 2.05
CA LEU A 108 -12.54 -6.37 1.34
C LEU A 108 -12.02 -5.19 0.50
N THR A 109 -11.06 -4.41 1.02
CA THR A 109 -10.43 -3.31 0.26
C THR A 109 -9.64 -3.80 -0.95
N GLN A 110 -9.15 -5.04 -0.91
CA GLN A 110 -8.50 -5.70 -2.05
C GLN A 110 -9.51 -6.38 -3.00
N GLY A 111 -10.81 -6.35 -2.70
CA GLY A 111 -11.84 -7.06 -3.44
C GLY A 111 -11.82 -8.59 -3.24
N ASN A 112 -11.11 -9.09 -2.24
CA ASN A 112 -11.01 -10.52 -1.95
C ASN A 112 -12.12 -10.98 -1.01
N TYR A 113 -13.34 -11.05 -1.54
CA TYR A 113 -14.55 -11.42 -0.79
C TYR A 113 -14.49 -12.85 -0.25
N GLU A 114 -13.88 -13.78 -0.98
CA GLU A 114 -13.71 -15.17 -0.55
C GLU A 114 -12.90 -15.29 0.73
N LYS A 115 -11.72 -14.65 0.80
CA LYS A 115 -10.90 -14.68 2.01
C LYS A 115 -11.56 -13.95 3.18
N ALA A 116 -12.23 -12.83 2.91
CA ALA A 116 -13.01 -12.12 3.94
C ALA A 116 -14.08 -13.04 4.57
N LYS A 117 -14.88 -13.74 3.76
CA LYS A 117 -15.87 -14.73 4.22
C LYS A 117 -15.23 -15.88 4.98
N TYR A 118 -14.09 -16.37 4.52
CA TYR A 118 -13.35 -17.46 5.18
C TYR A 118 -13.01 -17.10 6.62
N HIS A 119 -12.41 -15.93 6.86
CA HIS A 119 -12.01 -15.51 8.20
C HIS A 119 -13.21 -15.25 9.11
N LEU A 120 -14.27 -14.61 8.60
CA LEU A 120 -15.51 -14.43 9.36
C LEU A 120 -16.15 -15.77 9.74
N THR A 121 -16.18 -16.73 8.82
CA THR A 121 -16.75 -18.06 9.07
C THR A 121 -15.96 -18.81 10.14
N ARG A 122 -14.63 -18.73 10.12
CA ARG A 122 -13.76 -19.30 11.15
C ARG A 122 -14.02 -18.65 12.53
N GLY A 123 -14.07 -17.31 12.59
CA GLY A 123 -14.38 -16.58 13.83
C GLY A 123 -15.77 -16.88 14.37
N LYS A 124 -16.78 -16.99 13.51
CA LYS A 124 -18.15 -17.31 13.88
C LYS A 124 -18.26 -18.71 14.51
N LYS A 125 -17.55 -19.71 13.98
CA LYS A 125 -17.60 -21.10 14.48
C LYS A 125 -17.12 -21.26 15.93
N LEU A 126 -16.31 -20.33 16.42
CA LEU A 126 -15.78 -20.35 17.79
C LEU A 126 -16.72 -19.69 18.81
N ARG A 127 -17.81 -19.07 18.34
CA ARG A 127 -18.76 -18.32 19.18
C ARG A 127 -20.01 -19.13 19.44
N GLN A 128 -20.64 -18.87 20.58
CA GLN A 128 -21.95 -19.42 20.91
C GLN A 128 -22.99 -18.87 19.95
N ARG A 129 -23.88 -19.74 19.43
CA ARG A 129 -24.85 -19.38 18.37
C ARG A 129 -25.73 -18.19 18.71
N ASP A 130 -26.11 -18.04 19.97
CA ASP A 130 -27.04 -17.00 20.40
C ASP A 130 -26.32 -15.74 20.90
N SER A 131 -24.97 -15.72 20.85
CA SER A 131 -24.21 -14.54 21.21
C SER A 131 -24.38 -13.43 20.17
N LEU A 132 -24.37 -12.19 20.64
CA LEU A 132 -24.40 -11.00 19.77
C LEU A 132 -23.27 -11.02 18.73
N GLU A 133 -22.09 -11.50 19.12
CA GLU A 133 -20.95 -11.62 18.20
C GLU A 133 -21.21 -12.63 17.07
N TYR A 134 -21.85 -13.77 17.36
CA TYR A 134 -22.21 -14.74 16.32
C TYR A 134 -23.18 -14.13 15.31
N ILE A 135 -24.23 -13.47 15.81
CA ILE A 135 -25.26 -12.84 14.98
C ILE A 135 -24.64 -11.77 14.09
N ASN A 136 -23.78 -10.92 14.65
CA ASN A 136 -23.09 -9.87 13.90
C ASN A 136 -22.20 -10.44 12.78
N LEU A 137 -21.39 -11.47 13.09
CA LEU A 137 -20.54 -12.10 12.09
C LEU A 137 -21.35 -12.81 10.99
N ASP A 138 -22.50 -13.41 11.33
CA ASP A 138 -23.39 -14.01 10.34
C ASP A 138 -23.99 -12.96 9.40
N SER A 139 -24.43 -11.83 9.96
CA SER A 139 -24.92 -10.69 9.17
C SER A 139 -23.87 -10.19 8.19
N TRP A 140 -22.62 -9.97 8.64
CA TRP A 140 -21.53 -9.53 7.77
C TRP A 140 -21.22 -10.53 6.65
N ILE A 141 -21.24 -11.84 6.93
CA ILE A 141 -21.08 -12.87 5.89
C ILE A 141 -22.17 -12.75 4.83
N ASN A 142 -23.42 -12.53 5.25
CA ASN A 142 -24.56 -12.42 4.34
C ASN A 142 -24.53 -11.11 3.53
N GLU A 143 -24.08 -10.01 4.11
CA GLU A 143 -23.84 -8.74 3.40
C GLU A 143 -22.77 -8.90 2.32
N ILE A 144 -21.64 -9.54 2.65
CA ILE A 144 -20.57 -9.78 1.67
C ILE A 144 -21.08 -10.65 0.50
N LYS A 145 -21.87 -11.69 0.77
CA LYS A 145 -22.49 -12.52 -0.28
C LYS A 145 -23.41 -11.70 -1.19
N LYS A 146 -24.16 -10.72 -0.66
CA LYS A 146 -25.02 -9.84 -1.47
C LYS A 146 -24.17 -8.94 -2.37
N ILE A 147 -23.12 -8.33 -1.84
CA ILE A 147 -22.20 -7.47 -2.60
C ILE A 147 -21.53 -8.24 -3.74
N GLU A 148 -21.05 -9.44 -3.45
CA GLU A 148 -20.41 -10.32 -4.44
C GLU A 148 -21.37 -10.69 -5.58
N LYS A 149 -22.60 -11.08 -5.27
CA LYS A 149 -23.64 -11.36 -6.29
C LYS A 149 -23.98 -10.13 -7.13
N GLY A 150 -24.09 -8.95 -6.51
CA GLY A 150 -24.41 -7.70 -7.21
C GLY A 150 -23.34 -7.25 -8.20
N LYS A 151 -22.06 -7.62 -7.98
CA LYS A 151 -20.97 -7.34 -8.92
C LYS A 151 -20.98 -8.26 -10.14
N ILE A 152 -21.39 -9.52 -9.97
CA ILE A 152 -21.48 -10.51 -11.05
C ILE A 152 -22.61 -10.14 -12.05
N SER A 153 -23.68 -9.48 -11.58
CA SER A 153 -24.78 -9.02 -12.43
C SER A 153 -24.52 -7.70 -13.19
N ALA A 154 -23.39 -7.04 -12.96
CA ALA A 154 -23.04 -5.74 -13.56
C ALA A 154 -21.83 -5.81 -14.50
N SER A 155 -21.35 -7.03 -14.81
CA SER A 155 -20.27 -7.34 -15.75
C SER A 155 -20.81 -8.12 -16.93
#